data_AF-A0A6V7IH98-F1
#
_entry.id   AF-A0A6V7IH98-F1
#
_cell.length_a   1.000
_cell.length_b   1.000
_cell.length_c   1.000
_cell.angle_alpha   90.00
_cell.angle_beta   90.00
_cell.angle_gamma   90.00
#
_symmetry.space_group_name_H-M   'P 1'
#
loop_
_entity.id
_entity.type
_entity.pdbx_description
1 polymer ?
#
loop_
_entity_poly.entity_id
_entity_poly.type
_entity_poly.pdbx_seq_one_letter_code
_entity_poly.pdbx_strand_id
1 'polypeptide(L)' 'ILEKNKGKAPLTYHQFQNIIAGMDPPDAPVAAVTIDCIGNAYTPLRDDHDDHYGVPTLEELGEIFSIFFLI' A
#
# COMPACT_ATOMS: atom_id res chain seq x y z
N ILE A 1 -14.97 -0.69 -13.23
CA ILE A 1 -16.18 -0.95 -12.40
C ILE A 1 -17.30 0.06 -12.69
N LEU A 2 -17.08 1.36 -12.53
CA LEU A 2 -18.11 2.39 -12.78
C LEU A 2 -18.70 2.32 -14.20
N GLU A 3 -17.87 2.19 -15.22
CA GLU A 3 -18.30 2.06 -16.62
C GLU A 3 -19.20 0.83 -16.83
N LYS A 4 -18.84 -0.30 -16.21
CA LYS A 4 -19.63 -1.53 -16.21
C LYS A 4 -20.95 -1.39 -15.42
N ASN A 5 -21.08 -0.35 -14.60
CA ASN A 5 -22.28 -0.03 -13.83
C ASN A 5 -22.90 1.33 -14.23
N LYS A 6 -22.94 1.63 -15.53
CA LYS A 6 -23.64 2.81 -16.07
C LYS A 6 -23.17 4.13 -15.44
N GLY A 7 -21.88 4.23 -15.11
CA GLY A 7 -21.27 5.40 -14.50
C GLY A 7 -21.58 5.60 -13.01
N LYS A 8 -22.19 4.63 -12.33
CA LYS A 8 -22.54 4.72 -10.91
C LYS A 8 -21.75 3.74 -10.06
N ALA A 9 -21.50 4.11 -8.80
CA ALA A 9 -20.98 3.15 -7.82
C ALA A 9 -22.06 2.10 -7.48
N PRO A 10 -21.70 0.82 -7.31
CA PRO A 10 -22.64 -0.18 -6.82
C PRO A 10 -23.07 0.17 -5.39
N LEU A 11 -24.36 0.02 -5.09
CA LEU A 11 -24.94 0.39 -3.80
C LEU A 11 -24.91 -0.74 -2.79
N THR A 12 -24.68 -1.97 -3.26
CA THR A 12 -24.59 -3.15 -2.42
C THR A 12 -23.38 -4.00 -2.79
N TYR A 13 -22.91 -4.78 -1.82
CA TYR A 13 -21.80 -5.71 -2.03
C TYR A 13 -22.16 -6.76 -3.09
N HIS A 14 -23.39 -7.27 -3.11
CA HIS A 14 -23.84 -8.22 -4.12
C HIS A 14 -23.83 -7.62 -5.54
N GLN A 15 -24.24 -6.37 -5.70
CA GLN A 15 -24.14 -5.67 -6.99
C GLN A 15 -22.68 -5.54 -7.43
N PHE A 16 -21.79 -5.18 -6.51
CA PHE A 16 -20.36 -5.12 -6.78
C PHE A 16 -19.81 -6.49 -7.24
N GLN A 17 -20.11 -7.56 -6.51
CA GLN A 17 -19.68 -8.92 -6.84
C GLN A 17 -20.16 -9.35 -8.23
N ASN A 18 -21.43 -9.08 -8.58
CA ASN A 18 -21.96 -9.39 -9.90
C ASN A 18 -21.24 -8.63 -11.02
N ILE A 19 -20.85 -7.38 -10.78
CA ILE A 19 -20.06 -6.61 -11.75
C ILE A 19 -18.67 -7.23 -11.92
N ILE A 20 -17.99 -7.56 -10.82
CA ILE A 20 -16.65 -8.16 -10.84
C ILE A 20 -16.66 -9.54 -11.51
N ALA A 21 -17.67 -10.36 -11.24
CA ALA A 21 -17.79 -11.71 -11.80
C ALA A 21 -17.93 -11.73 -13.34
N GLY A 22 -18.41 -10.63 -13.93
CA GLY A 22 -18.52 -10.46 -15.39
C GLY A 22 -17.36 -9.68 -16.02
N MET A 23 -16.33 -9.34 -15.25
CA MET A 23 -15.12 -8.69 -15.75
C MET A 23 -14.04 -9.74 -16.04
N ASP A 24 -13.22 -9.47 -17.04
CA ASP A 24 -11.99 -10.23 -17.24
C ASP A 24 -11.08 -10.07 -16.01
N PRO A 25 -10.31 -11.11 -15.66
CA PRO A 25 -9.32 -11.00 -14.60
C PRO A 25 -8.30 -9.90 -14.96
N PRO A 26 -7.71 -9.23 -13.95
CA PRO A 26 -6.61 -8.30 -14.22
C PRO A 26 -5.44 -9.03 -14.87
N ASP A 27 -4.62 -8.29 -15.59
CA ASP A 27 -3.36 -8.81 -16.12
C ASP A 27 -2.51 -9.43 -15.00
N ALA A 28 -1.78 -10.49 -15.36
CA ALA A 28 -0.85 -11.09 -14.42
C ALA A 28 0.21 -10.05 -13.97
N PRO A 29 0.73 -10.17 -12.73
CA PRO A 29 1.85 -9.35 -12.31
C PRO A 29 3.01 -9.46 -13.30
N VAL A 30 3.69 -8.34 -13.54
CA VAL A 30 4.94 -8.34 -14.29
C VAL A 30 6.00 -9.16 -13.56
N ALA A 31 7.05 -9.56 -14.27
CA ALA A 31 8.14 -10.33 -13.69
C ALA A 31 8.76 -9.61 -12.49
N ALA A 32 9.21 -10.40 -11.51
CA ALA A 32 9.93 -9.89 -10.35
C ALA A 32 11.17 -9.09 -10.80
N VAL A 33 11.44 -8.01 -10.07
CA VAL A 33 12.63 -7.19 -10.31
C VAL A 33 13.89 -8.04 -10.05
N THR A 34 14.80 -8.07 -11.02
CA THR A 34 16.11 -8.73 -10.89
C THR A 34 17.21 -7.70 -10.69
N ILE A 35 18.41 -8.14 -10.29
CA ILE A 35 19.56 -7.24 -10.16
C ILE A 35 19.93 -6.61 -11.50
N ASP A 36 19.77 -7.34 -12.61
CA ASP A 36 19.97 -6.84 -13.97
C ASP A 36 18.96 -5.74 -14.34
N CYS A 37 17.73 -5.81 -13.80
CA CYS A 37 16.71 -4.77 -14.00
C CYS A 37 17.07 -3.45 -13.31
N ILE A 38 17.78 -3.50 -12.19
CA ILE A 38 18.15 -2.32 -11.38
C ILE A 38 19.41 -1.66 -11.97
N GLY A 39 20.31 -2.45 -12.58
CA GLY A 39 21.55 -1.95 -13.16
C GLY A 39 22.42 -1.26 -12.10
N ASN A 40 22.79 0.00 -12.35
CA ASN A 40 23.57 0.81 -11.41
C ASN A 40 22.71 1.69 -10.49
N ALA A 41 21.39 1.52 -10.50
CA ALA A 41 20.52 2.27 -9.59
C ALA A 41 20.80 1.83 -8.15
N TYR A 42 20.95 2.81 -7.26
CA TYR A 42 21.14 2.58 -5.84
C TYR A 42 20.29 3.58 -5.06
N THR A 43 19.85 3.17 -3.88
CA THR A 43 19.20 4.06 -2.92
C THR A 43 20.28 4.60 -1.98
N PRO A 44 20.59 5.91 -2.00
CA PRO A 44 21.52 6.49 -1.04
C PRO A 44 20.96 6.33 0.36
N LEU A 45 21.68 5.62 1.23
CA LEU A 45 21.34 5.45 2.63
C LEU A 45 22.39 6.16 3.47
N ARG A 46 21.94 7.05 4.36
CA ARG A 46 22.81 7.72 5.34
C ARG A 46 22.80 6.94 6.64
N ASP A 47 23.85 7.07 7.43
CA ASP A 47 23.99 6.37 8.73
C ASP A 47 22.88 6.74 9.72
N ASP A 48 22.28 7.92 9.57
CA ASP A 48 21.18 8.44 10.40
C ASP A 48 19.78 8.12 9.85
N HIS A 49 19.67 7.25 8.83
CA HIS A 49 18.38 6.94 8.21
C HIS A 49 17.39 6.34 9.22
N ASP A 50 17.84 5.38 10.03
CA ASP A 50 16.96 4.66 10.95
C ASP A 50 16.47 5.55 12.10
N ASP A 51 17.26 6.54 12.50
CA ASP A 51 16.86 7.54 13.49
C ASP A 51 15.71 8.44 13.01
N HIS A 52 15.63 8.70 11.69
CA HIS A 52 14.66 9.65 11.10
C HIS A 52 13.46 8.98 10.42
N TYR A 53 13.69 7.83 9.80
CA TYR A 53 12.74 7.14 8.93
C TYR A 53 12.54 5.67 9.32
N GLY A 54 13.19 5.21 10.39
CA GLY A 54 12.95 3.90 10.96
C GLY A 54 11.50 3.74 11.41
N VAL A 55 11.00 2.52 11.30
CA VAL A 55 9.69 2.20 11.87
C VAL A 55 9.86 2.10 13.39
N PRO A 56 9.14 2.90 14.18
CA PRO A 56 9.29 2.88 15.62
C PRO A 56 8.81 1.55 16.21
N THR A 57 9.42 1.15 17.32
CA THR A 57 9.01 -0.03 18.09
C THR A 57 7.69 0.21 18.83
N LEU A 58 7.05 -0.85 19.31
CA LEU A 58 5.82 -0.71 20.11
C LEU A 58 6.08 0.02 21.43
N GLU A 59 7.26 -0.19 22.03
CA GLU A 59 7.73 0.49 23.22
C GLU A 59 7.87 2.00 22.99
N GLU A 60 8.56 2.40 21.91
CA GLU A 60 8.69 3.82 21.51
C GLU A 60 7.34 4.46 21.19
N LEU A 61 6.43 3.72 20.55
CA LEU A 61 5.06 4.16 20.30
C LEU A 61 4.29 4.36 21.61
N GLY A 62 4.45 3.47 22.60
CA GLY A 62 3.80 3.58 23.93
C GLY A 62 4.23 4.83 24.71
N GLU A 63 5.50 5.21 24.61
CA GLU A 63 6.01 6.48 25.15
C GLU A 63 5.38 7.70 24.44
N ILE A 64 5.24 7.66 23.11
CA ILE A 64 4.55 8.70 22.33
C ILE A 64 3.10 8.84 22.77
N PHE A 65 2.35 7.74 22.90
CA PHE A 65 0.96 7.78 23.37
C PHE A 65 0.83 8.33 24.80
N SER A 66 1.80 8.03 25.68
CA SER A 66 1.79 8.54 27.06
C SER A 66 1.99 10.06 27.12
N ILE A 67 2.80 10.63 26.22
CA ILE A 67 2.99 12.09 26.10
C ILE A 67 1.69 12.77 25.63
N PHE A 68 0.94 12.15 24.71
CA PHE A 68 -0.32 12.70 24.19
C PHE A 68 -1.50 12.66 25.18
N PHE A 69 -1.48 11.78 26.19
CA PHE A 69 -2.52 11.71 27.24
C PHE A 69 -2.24 12.60 28.46
N LEU A 70 -1.11 13.30 28.49
CA LEU A 70 -0.68 14.19 29.59
C LEU A 70 -0.90 15.69 29.31
N ILE A 71 -1.61 16.03 28.23
CA ILE A 71 -2.10 17.37 27.87
C ILE A 71 -3.62 17.33 27.77
#